data_AF-A0A1M5CJS5-F1
#
_entry.id   AF-A0A1M5CJS5-F1
#
_cell.length_a   1.000
_cell.length_b   1.000
_cell.length_c   1.000
_cell.angle_alpha   90.00
_cell.angle_beta   90.00
_cell.angle_gamma   90.00
#
_symmetry.space_group_name_H-M   'P 1'
#
loop_
_entity.id
_entity.type
_entity.pdbx_description
1 polymer ?
#
loop_
_entity_poly.entity_id
_entity_poly.type
_entity_poly.pdbx_seq_one_letter_code
_entity_poly.pdbx_strand_id
1 'polypeptide(L)'
;MFLYEDEADFVQDREDLIHVLRMRFGDIAPGIVENIYEIDDLEALERLILVAANAPTLRIFIEELEAGNDSFKLVGERFNPIENMDEGGI
;
A
#
# COMPACT_ATOMS: atom_id res chain seq x y z
N MET A 1 26.52 13.94 -7.09
CA MET A 1 25.33 14.10 -7.95
C MET A 1 24.36 12.96 -7.69
N PHE A 2 24.07 12.62 -6.42
CA PHE A 2 23.44 11.33 -6.07
C PHE A 2 22.34 11.45 -5.00
N LEU A 3 22.07 12.64 -4.48
CA LEU A 3 21.03 12.88 -3.47
C LEU A 3 19.68 13.29 -4.10
N TYR A 4 19.70 13.82 -5.33
CA TYR A 4 18.49 14.32 -6.01
C TYR A 4 17.73 13.23 -6.78
N GLU A 5 18.38 12.12 -7.12
CA GLU A 5 17.72 10.98 -7.77
C GLU A 5 16.88 10.21 -6.73
N ASP A 6 17.48 9.88 -5.58
CA ASP A 6 16.83 9.18 -4.47
C ASP A 6 15.57 9.91 -3.96
N GLU A 7 15.66 11.23 -3.79
CA GLU A 7 14.53 12.07 -3.35
C GLU A 7 13.41 12.17 -4.40
N ALA A 8 13.74 12.05 -5.69
CA ALA A 8 12.76 12.02 -6.78
C ALA A 8 12.06 10.66 -6.86
N ASP A 9 12.79 9.56 -6.65
CA ASP A 9 12.22 8.20 -6.56
C ASP A 9 11.24 8.11 -5.39
N PHE A 10 11.59 8.63 -4.21
CA PHE A 10 10.67 8.69 -3.06
C PHE A 10 9.35 9.39 -3.36
N VAL A 11 9.42 10.55 -4.02
CA VAL A 11 8.21 11.32 -4.36
C VAL A 11 7.38 10.53 -5.37
N GLN A 12 8.02 9.91 -6.37
CA GLN A 12 7.32 9.15 -7.39
C GLN A 12 6.63 7.90 -6.81
N ASP A 13 7.32 7.11 -5.99
CA ASP A 13 6.75 5.90 -5.37
C ASP A 13 5.58 6.20 -4.44
N ARG A 14 5.63 7.32 -3.69
CA ARG A 14 4.49 7.77 -2.87
C ARG A 14 3.28 8.11 -3.72
N GLU A 15 3.47 8.85 -4.81
CA GLU A 15 2.39 9.19 -5.73
C GLU A 15 1.80 7.94 -6.38
N ASP A 16 2.65 6.99 -6.82
CA ASP A 16 2.23 5.72 -7.40
C ASP A 16 1.42 4.89 -6.41
N LEU A 17 1.87 4.78 -5.15
CA LEU A 17 1.12 4.13 -4.09
C LEU A 17 -0.25 4.76 -3.86
N ILE A 18 -0.32 6.09 -3.74
CA ILE A 18 -1.58 6.83 -3.56
C ILE A 18 -2.50 6.58 -4.77
N HIS A 19 -1.95 6.56 -5.97
CA HIS A 19 -2.71 6.31 -7.19
C HIS A 19 -3.31 4.89 -7.19
N VAL A 20 -2.51 3.87 -6.85
CA VAL A 20 -2.99 2.48 -6.73
C VAL A 20 -4.10 2.36 -5.70
N LEU A 21 -3.94 2.96 -4.53
CA LEU A 21 -4.97 2.97 -3.49
C LEU A 21 -6.26 3.61 -3.98
N ARG A 22 -6.17 4.76 -4.66
CA ARG A 22 -7.34 5.44 -5.22
C ARG A 22 -8.04 4.62 -6.30
N MET A 23 -7.26 3.96 -7.17
CA MET A 23 -7.81 3.10 -8.22
C MET A 23 -8.55 1.89 -7.65
N ARG A 24 -8.06 1.29 -6.56
CA ARG A 24 -8.65 0.07 -5.97
C ARG A 24 -9.75 0.33 -4.97
N PHE A 25 -9.61 1.36 -4.14
CA PHE A 25 -10.48 1.61 -2.99
C PHE A 25 -11.28 2.91 -3.06
N GLY A 26 -11.06 3.74 -4.10
CA GLY A 26 -11.74 5.02 -4.27
C GLY A 26 -11.11 6.15 -3.45
N ASP A 27 -11.92 7.06 -2.92
CA ASP A 27 -11.41 8.16 -2.11
C ASP A 27 -10.71 7.65 -0.83
N ILE A 28 -9.45 8.08 -0.66
CA ILE A 28 -8.61 7.74 0.48
C ILE A 28 -8.63 8.91 1.47
N ALA A 29 -8.76 8.59 2.77
CA ALA A 29 -8.76 9.61 3.82
C ALA A 29 -7.44 10.40 3.85
N PRO A 30 -7.47 11.72 4.11
CA PRO A 30 -6.27 12.55 4.14
C PRO A 30 -5.17 12.02 5.07
N GLY A 31 -5.56 11.49 6.24
CA GLY A 31 -4.59 10.94 7.20
C GLY A 31 -3.83 9.72 6.68
N ILE A 32 -4.37 8.94 5.74
CA ILE A 32 -3.62 7.82 5.12
C ILE A 32 -2.57 8.38 4.16
N VAL A 33 -2.93 9.43 3.40
CA VAL A 33 -2.01 10.11 2.49
C VAL A 33 -0.86 10.75 3.28
N GLU A 34 -1.17 11.43 4.38
CA GLU A 34 -0.17 12.02 5.28
C GLU A 34 0.80 10.96 5.82
N ASN A 35 0.29 9.83 6.33
CA ASN A 35 1.13 8.72 6.79
C ASN A 35 2.07 8.20 5.68
N ILE A 36 1.62 8.11 4.43
CA ILE A 36 2.46 7.67 3.30
C ILE A 36 3.59 8.68 3.01
N TYR A 37 3.33 9.98 3.11
CA TYR A 37 4.36 11.00 2.93
C TYR A 37 5.39 11.03 4.05
N GLU A 38 5.04 10.55 5.25
CA GLU A 38 5.98 10.43 6.37
C GLU A 38 6.94 9.23 6.23
N ILE A 39 6.72 8.32 5.28
CA ILE A 39 7.60 7.18 5.05
C ILE A 39 8.86 7.62 4.31
N ASP A 40 10.02 7.52 4.97
CA ASP A 40 11.35 7.80 4.42
C ASP A 40 12.17 6.54 4.08
N ASP A 41 11.51 5.39 3.94
CA ASP A 41 12.13 4.11 3.57
C ASP A 41 11.57 3.57 2.23
N LEU A 42 12.43 3.48 1.21
CA LEU A 42 12.04 3.00 -0.13
C LEU A 42 11.54 1.56 -0.09
N GLU A 43 12.18 0.69 0.71
CA GLU A 43 11.78 -0.72 0.82
C GLU A 43 10.35 -0.84 1.39
N ALA A 44 10.00 -0.01 2.38
CA ALA A 44 8.65 0.08 2.92
C ALA A 44 7.64 0.59 1.88
N LEU A 45 8.01 1.57 1.04
CA LEU A 45 7.13 2.06 -0.03
C LEU A 45 6.87 0.99 -1.09
N GLU A 46 7.91 0.36 -1.63
CA GLU A 46 7.79 -0.72 -2.63
C GLU A 46 6.91 -1.86 -2.11
N ARG A 47 7.10 -2.23 -0.85
CA ARG A 47 6.28 -3.22 -0.15
C ARG A 47 4.83 -2.79 -0.05
N LEU A 48 4.56 -1.55 0.35
CA LEU A 48 3.20 -1.03 0.47
C LEU A 48 2.51 -0.94 -0.89
N ILE A 49 3.24 -0.71 -1.99
CA ILE A 49 2.70 -0.80 -3.35
C ILE A 49 2.21 -2.24 -3.63
N LEU A 50 3.00 -3.26 -3.27
CA LEU A 50 2.59 -4.66 -3.42
C LEU A 50 1.38 -5.00 -2.53
N VAL A 51 1.34 -4.53 -1.29
CA VAL A 51 0.17 -4.68 -0.40
C VAL A 51 -1.04 -4.00 -1.01
N ALA A 52 -0.91 -2.74 -1.43
CA ALA A 52 -1.99 -1.97 -2.02
C ALA A 52 -2.54 -2.67 -3.27
N ALA A 53 -1.72 -3.35 -4.06
CA ALA A 53 -2.14 -4.10 -5.25
C ALA A 53 -2.86 -5.42 -4.93
N ASN A 54 -2.53 -6.09 -3.83
CA ASN A 54 -3.01 -7.45 -3.53
C ASN A 54 -4.02 -7.52 -2.37
N ALA A 55 -4.05 -6.52 -1.49
CA ALA A 55 -4.94 -6.50 -0.33
C ALA A 55 -6.42 -6.56 -0.77
N PRO A 56 -7.26 -7.41 -0.14
CA PRO A 56 -8.66 -7.54 -0.52
C PRO A 56 -9.51 -6.32 -0.12
N THR A 57 -9.06 -5.55 0.89
CA THR A 57 -9.75 -4.35 1.39
C THR A 57 -8.76 -3.29 1.85
N LEU A 58 -9.20 -2.03 1.90
CA LEU A 58 -8.41 -0.91 2.42
C LEU A 58 -8.02 -1.12 3.90
N ARG A 59 -8.85 -1.82 4.70
CA ARG A 59 -8.53 -2.10 6.10
C ARG A 59 -7.25 -2.93 6.25
N ILE A 60 -7.09 -3.97 5.41
CA ILE A 60 -5.87 -4.79 5.41
C ILE A 60 -4.64 -3.95 5.04
N PHE A 61 -4.79 -3.02 4.09
CA PHE A 61 -3.70 -2.11 3.76
C PHE A 61 -3.32 -1.21 4.95
N ILE A 62 -4.30 -0.65 5.66
CA ILE A 62 -4.05 0.19 6.84
C ILE A 62 -3.36 -0.60 7.95
N GLU A 63 -3.78 -1.84 8.20
CA GLU A 63 -3.12 -2.73 9.17
C GLU A 63 -1.62 -2.90 8.86
N GLU A 64 -1.26 -3.08 7.58
CA GLU A 64 0.14 -3.20 7.15
C GLU A 64 0.90 -1.86 7.22
N LEU A 65 0.22 -0.74 6.89
CA LEU A 65 0.78 0.61 7.01
C LEU A 65 1.15 0.92 8.47
N GLU A 66 0.31 0.55 9.43
CA GLU A 66 0.56 0.75 10.86
C GLU A 66 1.56 -0.25 11.44
N ALA A 67 1.63 -1.47 10.87
CA ALA A 67 2.55 -2.51 11.32
C ALA A 67 4.02 -2.21 10.98
N GLY A 68 4.27 -1.40 9.96
CA GLY A 68 5.61 -0.98 9.55
C GLY A 68 6.52 -2.14 9.16
N ASN A 69 7.83 -2.01 9.40
CA ASN A 69 8.82 -2.96 8.92
C ASN A 69 8.86 -4.29 9.71
N ASP A 70 8.24 -4.35 10.90
CA ASP A 70 8.35 -5.47 11.83
C ASP A 70 7.39 -6.65 11.55
N SER A 71 6.32 -6.44 10.77
CA SER A 71 5.25 -7.45 10.62
C SER A 71 5.06 -8.00 9.20
N PHE A 72 5.87 -7.57 8.23
CA PHE A 72 5.61 -7.95 6.85
C PHE A 72 5.94 -9.42 6.58
N LYS A 73 4.87 -10.20 6.42
CA LYS A 73 4.90 -11.55 5.87
C LYS A 73 3.83 -11.61 4.79
N LEU A 74 4.25 -11.47 3.54
CA LEU A 74 3.45 -11.73 2.33
C LEU A 74 3.18 -13.25 2.22
N VAL A 75 2.51 -13.82 3.22
CA VAL A 75 2.33 -15.27 3.40
C VAL A 75 0.87 -15.56 3.69
N GLY A 76 0.23 -16.28 2.76
CA GLY A 76 -1.11 -16.87 2.93
C GLY A 76 -2.23 -16.08 2.26
N GLU A 77 -3.34 -16.78 2.02
CA GLU A 77 -4.56 -16.42 1.28
C GLU A 77 -5.13 -15.02 1.57
N ARG A 78 -4.73 -14.37 2.68
CA ARG A 78 -5.10 -13.00 3.10
C ARG A 78 -4.87 -11.89 2.06
N PHE A 79 -3.96 -12.08 1.11
CA PHE A 79 -3.68 -11.14 0.02
C PHE A 79 -4.27 -11.58 -1.32
N ASN A 80 -5.32 -12.41 -1.30
CA ASN A 80 -6.04 -12.77 -2.52
C ASN A 80 -7.06 -11.67 -2.87
N PRO A 81 -6.88 -10.93 -3.98
CA PRO A 81 -7.78 -9.84 -4.36
C PRO A 81 -9.21 -10.30 -4.71
N ILE A 82 -9.45 -11.62 -4.80
CA ILE A 82 -10.71 -12.24 -5.21
C ILE A 82 -11.54 -12.75 -4.01
N GLU A 83 -10.98 -12.80 -2.80
CA GLU A 83 -11.61 -13.50 -1.66
C GLU A 83 -13.02 -12.96 -1.28
N ASN A 84 -13.34 -11.71 -1.61
CA ASN A 84 -14.67 -11.13 -1.39
C ASN A 84 -15.71 -11.41 -2.51
N MET A 85 -15.39 -12.20 -3.54
CA MET A 85 -16.30 -12.48 -4.66
C MET A 85 -17.15 -13.77 -4.51
N ASP A 86 -16.96 -14.59 -3.47
CA ASP A 86 -17.54 -15.95 -3.42
C ASP A 86 -18.74 -16.16 -2.47
N GLU A 87 -19.35 -15.12 -1.88
CA GLU A 87 -20.60 -15.27 -1.09
C GLU A 87 -21.89 -15.06 -1.90
N GLY A 88 -21.88 -15.33 -3.21
CA GLY A 88 -22.98 -14.99 -4.12
C GLY A 88 -23.51 -16.09 -5.04
N GLY A 89 -23.12 -17.35 -4.87
CA GLY A 89 -23.58 -18.48 -5.70
C GLY A 89 -24.65 -19.32 -5.02
N ILE A 90 -25.92 -18.96 -5.23
CA ILE A 90 -27.11 -19.81 -4.95
C ILE A 90 -27.15 -21.08 -5.79
#